data_AF-A0A368YBU2-F1
#
_entry.id   AF-A0A368YBU2-F1
#
_cell.length_a   1.000
_cell.length_b   1.000
_cell.length_c   1.000
_cell.angle_alpha   90.00
_cell.angle_beta   90.00
_cell.angle_gamma   90.00
#
_symmetry.space_group_name_H-M   'P 1'
#
loop_
_entity.id
_entity.type
_entity.pdbx_description
1 polymer ?
#
loop_
_entity_poly.entity_id
_entity_poly.type
_entity_poly.pdbx_seq_one_letter_code
_entity_poly.pdbx_strand_id
1 'polypeptide(L)'
;MEIKKLHYLFAVVSYIFTIFHFIFTDYPKEYFISGIVFFSVAYVVYILFVYLYFKNNKGEKVVILGLFLLFICFVILFFITI
;
A
#
# COMPACT_ATOMS: atom_id res chain seq x y z
N MET A 1 -14.89 1.67 15.05
CA MET A 1 -14.36 0.29 15.21
C MET A 1 -14.61 -0.56 13.97
N GLU A 2 -15.80 -0.49 13.36
CA GLU A 2 -16.14 -1.24 12.14
C GLU A 2 -15.32 -0.84 10.90
N ILE A 3 -15.11 0.47 10.68
CA ILE A 3 -14.33 0.96 9.52
C ILE A 3 -12.86 0.48 9.57
N LYS A 4 -12.24 0.45 10.75
CA LYS A 4 -10.88 -0.06 10.94
C LYS A 4 -10.76 -1.54 10.51
N LYS A 5 -11.73 -2.37 10.93
CA LYS A 5 -11.76 -3.79 10.57
C LYS A 5 -11.96 -3.96 9.06
N LEU A 6 -12.82 -3.14 8.45
CA LEU A 6 -13.04 -3.15 7.02
C LEU A 6 -11.75 -2.85 6.24
N HIS A 7 -10.96 -1.87 6.67
CA HIS A 7 -9.66 -1.58 6.05
C HIS A 7 -8.68 -2.74 6.14
N TYR A 8 -8.60 -3.43 7.28
CA TYR A 8 -7.74 -4.61 7.40
C TYR A 8 -8.22 -5.78 6.54
N LEU A 9 -9.53 -6.02 6.48
CA LEU A 9 -10.10 -7.02 5.60
C LEU A 9 -9.76 -6.71 4.13
N PHE A 10 -9.95 -5.46 3.71
CA PHE A 10 -9.61 -5.01 2.37
C PHE A 10 -8.12 -5.23 2.08
N ALA A 11 -7.22 -4.84 2.99
CA ALA A 11 -5.79 -5.04 2.82
C ALA A 11 -5.43 -6.52 2.60
N VAL A 12 -5.98 -7.43 3.42
CA VAL A 12 -5.71 -8.87 3.32
C VAL A 12 -6.23 -9.43 2.00
N VAL A 13 -7.48 -9.11 1.66
CA VAL A 13 -8.11 -9.58 0.42
C VAL A 13 -7.33 -9.07 -0.78
N SER A 14 -7.08 -7.76 -0.87
CA SER A 14 -6.32 -7.17 -1.97
C SER A 14 -4.91 -7.75 -2.09
N TYR A 15 -4.22 -8.01 -0.98
CA TYR A 15 -2.90 -8.64 -1.02
C TYR A 15 -2.96 -10.05 -1.60
N ILE A 16 -3.89 -10.90 -1.14
CA ILE A 16 -4.07 -12.26 -1.65
C ILE A 16 -4.36 -12.24 -3.16
N PHE A 17 -5.29 -11.40 -3.61
CA PHE A 17 -5.61 -11.27 -5.04
C PHE A 17 -4.40 -10.79 -5.86
N THR A 18 -3.61 -9.87 -5.32
CA THR A 18 -2.40 -9.38 -5.98
C THR A 18 -1.36 -10.49 -6.11
N ILE A 19 -1.13 -11.29 -5.07
CA ILE A 19 -0.21 -12.42 -5.14
C ILE A 19 -0.69 -13.47 -6.14
N PHE A 20 -1.99 -13.79 -6.16
CA PHE A 20 -2.55 -14.68 -7.17
C PHE A 20 -2.39 -14.13 -8.58
N HIS A 21 -2.57 -12.83 -8.80
CA HIS A 21 -2.33 -12.20 -10.09
C HIS A 21 -0.90 -12.45 -10.58
N PHE A 22 0.11 -12.30 -9.71
CA PHE A 22 1.50 -12.60 -10.07
C PHE A 22 1.75 -14.10 -10.32
N ILE A 23 1.09 -15.00 -9.58
CA ILE A 23 1.27 -16.45 -9.73
C ILE A 23 0.63 -16.97 -11.03
N PHE A 24 -0.56 -16.48 -11.38
CA PHE A 24 -1.32 -16.97 -12.53
C PHE A 24 -1.01 -16.25 -13.84
N THR A 25 -0.20 -15.19 -13.79
CA THR A 25 0.27 -14.48 -14.98
C THR A 25 1.69 -14.92 -15.30
N ASP A 26 1.99 -15.13 -16.58
CA ASP A 26 3.34 -15.48 -17.07
C ASP A 26 4.29 -14.26 -17.07
N TYR A 27 4.49 -13.66 -15.89
CA TYR A 27 5.49 -12.62 -15.73
C TYR A 27 6.91 -13.21 -15.83
N PRO A 28 7.85 -12.53 -16.51
CA PRO A 28 9.25 -12.87 -16.39
C PRO A 28 9.68 -12.87 -14.92
N LYS A 29 10.55 -13.82 -14.55
CA LYS A 29 10.95 -14.07 -13.15
C LYS A 29 11.37 -12.80 -12.40
N GLU A 30 12.07 -11.88 -13.07
CA GLU A 30 12.53 -10.63 -12.48
C GLU A 30 11.36 -9.70 -12.09
N TYR A 31 10.36 -9.56 -12.96
CA TYR A 31 9.15 -8.77 -12.69
C TYR A 31 8.23 -9.43 -11.66
N PHE A 32 8.18 -10.76 -11.64
CA PHE A 32 7.47 -11.52 -10.62
C PHE A 32 8.02 -11.25 -9.22
N ILE A 33 9.35 -11.40 -9.04
CA ILE A 33 10.00 -11.22 -7.74
C ILE A 33 9.90 -9.75 -7.30
N SER A 34 10.26 -8.80 -8.17
CA SER A 34 10.21 -7.38 -7.84
C SER A 34 8.78 -6.91 -7.54
N GLY A 35 7.78 -7.38 -8.29
CA GLY A 35 6.37 -7.10 -8.05
C GLY A 35 5.90 -7.61 -6.69
N ILE A 36 6.13 -8.89 -6.38
CA ILE A 36 5.74 -9.46 -5.08
C ILE A 36 6.39 -8.71 -3.92
N VAL A 37 7.70 -8.42 -4.01
CA VAL A 37 8.41 -7.68 -2.96
C VAL A 37 7.82 -6.28 -2.79
N PHE A 38 7.58 -5.56 -3.88
CA PHE A 38 6.99 -4.22 -3.84
C PHE A 38 5.60 -4.23 -3.17
N PHE A 39 4.70 -5.12 -3.60
CA PHE A 39 3.35 -5.19 -3.04
C PHE A 39 3.32 -5.70 -1.60
N SER A 40 4.28 -6.54 -1.20
CA SER A 40 4.44 -6.96 0.20
C SER A 40 4.82 -5.79 1.11
N VAL A 41 5.76 -4.95 0.67
CA VAL A 41 6.14 -3.73 1.39
C VAL A 41 4.97 -2.77 1.46
N ALA A 42 4.26 -2.55 0.34
CA ALA A 42 3.09 -1.68 0.29
C ALA A 42 1.97 -2.16 1.24
N TYR A 43 1.72 -3.47 1.32
CA TYR A 43 0.78 -4.05 2.26
C TYR A 43 1.14 -3.74 3.73
N VAL A 44 2.41 -3.95 4.12
CA VAL A 44 2.87 -3.65 5.48
C VAL A 44 2.71 -2.16 5.81
N VAL A 45 3.13 -1.28 4.89
CA VAL A 45 2.99 0.18 5.06
C VAL A 45 1.52 0.56 5.23
N TYR A 46 0.63 0.01 4.42
CA TYR A 46 -0.81 0.25 4.53
C TYR A 46 -1.37 -0.17 5.89
N ILE A 47 -1.06 -1.38 6.35
CA ILE A 47 -1.51 -1.89 7.67
C ILE A 47 -1.01 -0.97 8.80
N LEU A 48 0.24 -0.52 8.73
CA LEU A 48 0.81 0.43 9.69
C LEU A 48 0.08 1.78 9.66
N PHE A 49 -0.25 2.29 8.48
CA PHE A 49 -1.01 3.54 8.34
C PHE A 49 -2.40 3.40 8.95
N VAL A 50 -3.14 2.32 8.65
CA VAL A 50 -4.45 2.06 9.26
C VAL A 50 -4.32 1.94 10.78
N TYR A 51 -3.30 1.24 11.28
CA TYR A 51 -3.05 1.13 12.72
C TYR A 51 -2.83 2.49 13.37
N LEU A 52 -1.93 3.32 12.80
CA LEU A 52 -1.59 4.64 13.34
C LEU A 52 -2.76 5.62 13.27
N TYR A 53 -3.50 5.62 12.15
CA TYR A 53 -4.65 6.50 11.93
C TYR A 53 -5.70 6.33 13.04
N PHE A 54 -6.04 5.08 13.36
CA PHE A 54 -7.01 4.78 14.41
C PHE A 54 -6.43 4.70 15.83
N LYS A 55 -5.13 4.96 16.04
CA LYS A 55 -4.50 4.85 17.37
C LYS A 55 -4.74 6.09 18.23
N ASN A 56 -4.50 7.28 17.69
CA ASN A 56 -4.70 8.57 18.36
C ASN A 56 -4.59 9.74 17.36
N ASN A 57 -4.96 10.95 17.79
CA ASN A 57 -4.93 12.15 16.94
C ASN A 57 -3.55 12.50 16.39
N LYS A 58 -2.45 12.11 17.07
CA LYS A 58 -1.09 12.31 16.54
C LYS A 58 -0.81 11.35 15.38
N GLY A 59 -1.20 10.08 15.53
CA GLY A 59 -1.07 9.06 14.50
C GLY A 59 -1.89 9.39 13.25
N GLU A 60 -3.11 9.90 13.43
CA GLU A 60 -3.93 10.43 12.33
C GLU A 60 -3.20 11.50 11.52
N LYS A 61 -2.64 12.52 12.19
CA LYS A 61 -1.89 13.60 11.53
C LYS A 61 -0.65 13.08 10.80
N VAL A 62 0.07 12.12 11.39
CA VAL A 62 1.24 11.50 10.76
C VAL A 62 0.84 10.77 9.48
N VAL A 63 -0.27 10.03 9.49
CA VAL A 63 -0.75 9.31 8.31
C VAL A 63 -1.19 10.28 7.22
N ILE A 64 -1.95 11.34 7.57
CA ILE A 64 -2.36 12.36 6.60
C ILE A 64 -1.14 13.04 5.97
N LEU A 65 -0.16 13.43 6.78
CA LEU A 65 1.09 14.02 6.28
C LEU A 65 1.86 13.04 5.38
N GLY A 66 1.98 11.78 5.79
CA GLY A 66 2.64 10.74 5.00
C GLY A 66 1.98 10.52 3.64
N LEU A 67 0.64 10.47 3.60
CA LEU A 67 -0.12 10.38 2.35
C LEU A 67 0.05 11.62 1.47
N PHE A 68 0.07 12.82 2.07
CA PHE A 68 0.32 14.05 1.34
C PHE A 68 1.72 14.10 0.71
N LEU A 69 2.74 13.65 1.45
CA LEU A 69 4.11 13.53 0.92
C LEU A 69 4.18 12.51 -0.22
N LEU A 70 3.54 11.34 -0.07
CA LEU A 70 3.46 10.34 -1.14
C LEU A 70 2.78 10.91 -2.40
N PHE A 71 1.68 11.66 -2.23
CA PHE A 71 1.01 12.32 -3.34
C PHE A 71 1.95 13.30 -4.06
N ILE A 72 2.67 14.16 -3.32
CA ILE A 72 3.66 15.07 -3.90
C ILE A 72 4.75 14.29 -4.65
N CYS A 73 5.28 13.22 -4.07
CA CYS A 73 6.27 12.37 -4.72
C CYS A 73 5.76 11.83 -6.05
N PHE A 74 4.53 11.30 -6.10
CA PHE A 74 3.93 10.80 -7.34
C PHE A 74 3.70 11.90 -8.38
N VAL A 75 3.25 13.08 -7.95
CA VAL A 75 3.07 14.23 -8.86
C VAL A 75 4.40 14.65 -9.47
N ILE A 76 5.45 14.78 -8.66
CA ILE A 76 6.79 15.12 -9.16
C ILE A 76 7.28 14.05 -10.14
N LEU A 77 7.14 12.78 -9.78
CA LEU A 77 7.61 11.67 -10.60
C LEU A 77 6.86 11.60 -11.94
N PHE A 78 5.57 11.92 -11.95
CA PHE A 78 4.76 12.02 -13.16
C PHE A 78 5.28 13.11 -14.11
N PHE A 79 5.55 14.31 -13.60
CA PHE A 79 6.07 15.42 -14.43
C PHE A 79 7.52 15.23 -14.88
N ILE A 80 8.31 14.42 -14.19
CA ILE A 80 9.68 14.08 -14.62
C ILE A 80 9.68 12.97 -15.69
N THR A 81 8.70 12.07 -15.65
CA THR A 81 8.66 10.89 -16.53
C THR A 81 8.03 11.18 -17.90
N ILE A 82 7.18 12.21 -17.99
CA ILE A 82 6.57 12.72 -19.23
C ILE A 82 7.52 13.72 -19.90
#